data_AF-A0A2X2BSW2-F1
#
_entry.id   AF-A0A2X2BSW2-F1
#
_cell.length_a   1.000
_cell.length_b   1.000
_cell.length_c   1.000
_cell.angle_alpha   90.00
_cell.angle_beta   90.00
_cell.angle_gamma   90.00
#
_symmetry.space_group_name_H-M   'P 1'
#
loop_
_entity.id
_entity.type
_entity.pdbx_description
1 polymer ?
#
loop_
_entity_poly.entity_id
_entity_poly.type
_entity_poly.pdbx_seq_one_letter_code
_entity_poly.pdbx_strand_id
1 'polypeptide(L)'
;MRIFGDTPIILTSLVRAGVPLGVMLQQTLRKMGKTSYHYGISIIRDRGIDNEALSWIEQRHGTEGIVFVDGWTGKGAITNELIRSLAGREGFPAQPHLVVLADPCGCAWLSASDEDWLIPFGIMGAPISGLISRSIWTEQGFHGFVDCQHLKQYECSRYLVDKVGKIVDALIDNDIPLATFKHQPSDLKKLSENVVSLLANKYDISNINRIKPGIAEATRAVLRRVPEHILVKEIADPDVALLIYLAKQKNITVTEAGKALGQYRAVTIIKKVQ
;
A
#
# COMPACT_ATOMS: atom_id res chain seq x y z
N MET A 1 14.18 12.93 9.83
CA MET A 1 14.86 14.08 10.47
C MET A 1 15.35 15.12 9.47
N ARG A 2 16.01 14.75 8.36
CA ARG A 2 16.59 15.75 7.44
C ARG A 2 15.59 16.68 6.74
N ILE A 3 14.37 16.23 6.45
CA ILE A 3 13.35 17.04 5.75
C ILE A 3 12.48 17.85 6.72
N PHE A 4 12.01 17.22 7.80
CA PHE A 4 11.07 17.84 8.72
C PHE A 4 11.71 18.53 9.92
N GLY A 5 13.05 18.62 10.02
CA GLY A 5 13.74 19.27 11.14
C GLY A 5 13.14 18.91 12.50
N ASP A 6 12.64 19.92 13.22
CA ASP A 6 11.89 19.79 14.48
C ASP A 6 10.37 19.69 14.30
N THR A 7 9.81 20.04 13.13
CA THR A 7 8.39 19.89 12.77
C THR A 7 7.89 18.48 13.12
N PRO A 8 6.82 18.35 13.94
CA PRO A 8 6.25 17.04 14.27
C PRO A 8 5.86 16.25 13.03
N ILE A 9 6.01 14.92 13.06
CA ILE A 9 5.58 14.05 11.95
C ILE A 9 4.17 13.51 12.25
N ILE A 10 3.23 13.75 11.36
CA ILE A 10 1.83 13.33 11.48
C ILE A 10 1.60 12.18 10.49
N LEU A 11 1.81 10.96 10.98
CA LEU A 11 1.59 9.74 10.21
C LEU A 11 0.10 9.55 9.97
N THR A 12 -0.33 9.69 8.73
CA THR A 12 -1.73 9.60 8.31
C THR A 12 -1.90 8.34 7.44
N SER A 13 -2.13 7.21 8.11
CA SER A 13 -2.15 5.88 7.49
C SER A 13 -3.43 5.60 6.72
N LEU A 14 -3.27 5.23 5.44
CA LEU A 14 -4.37 4.89 4.57
C LEU A 14 -4.95 3.53 4.96
N VAL A 15 -6.22 3.55 5.35
CA VAL A 15 -6.91 2.35 5.78
C VAL A 15 -7.07 1.41 4.57
N ARG A 16 -6.55 0.19 4.58
CA ARG A 16 -6.04 -0.54 5.76
C ARG A 16 -4.54 -0.79 5.79
N ALA A 17 -3.95 -1.02 4.63
CA ALA A 17 -2.60 -1.59 4.57
C ALA A 17 -1.55 -0.62 5.13
N GLY A 18 -1.84 0.69 5.17
CA GLY A 18 -1.00 1.66 5.85
C GLY A 18 -0.98 1.54 7.37
N VAL A 19 -2.06 1.05 8.01
CA VAL A 19 -2.21 1.13 9.47
C VAL A 19 -1.12 0.34 10.20
N PRO A 20 -0.83 -0.94 9.89
CA PRO A 20 0.22 -1.66 10.61
C PRO A 20 1.60 -1.02 10.43
N LEU A 21 1.92 -0.55 9.22
CA LEU A 21 3.17 0.17 8.96
C LEU A 21 3.25 1.48 9.76
N GLY A 22 2.16 2.26 9.80
CA GLY A 22 2.08 3.49 10.57
C GLY A 22 2.29 3.27 12.07
N VAL A 23 1.74 2.19 12.63
CA VAL A 23 1.98 1.82 14.04
C VAL A 23 3.46 1.52 14.28
N MET A 24 4.09 0.75 13.39
CA MET A 24 5.53 0.42 13.50
C MET A 24 6.38 1.69 13.40
N LEU A 25 6.11 2.57 12.42
CA LEU A 25 6.79 3.86 12.28
C LEU A 25 6.59 4.75 13.51
N GLN A 26 5.37 4.81 14.07
CA GLN A 26 5.08 5.61 15.27
C GLN A 26 5.82 5.08 16.51
N GLN A 27 5.99 3.77 16.64
CA GLN A 27 6.82 3.21 17.70
C GLN A 27 8.29 3.60 17.53
N THR A 28 8.82 3.47 16.31
CA THR A 28 10.21 3.80 16.01
C THR A 28 10.51 5.29 16.17
N LEU A 29 9.67 6.19 15.63
CA LEU A 29 9.84 7.63 15.76
C LEU A 29 9.88 8.09 17.22
N ARG A 30 9.00 7.54 18.06
CA ARG A 30 9.00 7.83 19.51
C ARG A 30 10.27 7.34 20.19
N LYS A 31 10.75 6.13 19.84
CA LYS A 31 12.03 5.60 20.35
C LYS A 31 13.21 6.50 19.97
N MET A 32 13.18 7.06 18.76
CA MET A 32 14.17 8.03 18.28
C MET A 32 13.99 9.44 18.87
N GLY A 33 13.06 9.66 19.80
CA GLY A 33 12.79 10.97 20.40
C GLY A 33 12.12 11.98 19.48
N LYS A 34 11.59 11.57 18.32
CA LYS A 34 10.91 12.46 17.39
C LYS A 34 9.44 12.65 17.78
N THR A 35 9.03 13.91 17.97
CA THR A 35 7.62 14.27 18.15
C THR A 35 6.81 13.79 16.94
N SER A 36 5.86 12.90 17.19
CA SER A 36 5.09 12.24 16.15
C SER A 36 3.69 11.84 16.63
N TYR A 37 2.73 11.89 15.72
CA TYR A 37 1.34 11.49 15.93
C TYR A 37 0.91 10.52 14.84
N HIS A 38 -0.06 9.65 15.15
CA HIS A 38 -0.54 8.65 14.20
C HIS A 38 -2.07 8.61 14.14
N TYR A 39 -2.59 8.61 12.91
CA TYR A 39 -3.99 8.51 12.57
C TYR A 39 -4.20 7.44 11.50
N GLY A 40 -5.32 6.72 11.57
CA GLY A 40 -5.85 5.98 10.44
C GLY A 40 -6.88 6.84 9.70
N ILE A 41 -6.77 6.97 8.38
CA ILE A 41 -7.71 7.73 7.56
C ILE A 41 -8.25 6.88 6.41
N SER A 42 -9.52 7.09 6.09
CA SER A 42 -10.17 6.47 4.95
C SER A 42 -9.79 7.18 3.65
N ILE A 43 -9.53 6.38 2.62
CA ILE A 43 -9.44 6.84 1.23
C ILE A 43 -10.10 5.79 0.34
N ILE A 44 -11.04 6.23 -0.50
CA ILE A 44 -11.84 5.34 -1.34
C ILE A 44 -11.62 5.77 -2.78
N ARG A 45 -11.20 4.82 -3.63
CA ARG A 45 -10.99 5.10 -5.04
C ARG A 45 -12.24 5.70 -5.67
N ASP A 46 -12.06 6.74 -6.48
CA ASP A 46 -13.13 7.46 -7.20
C ASP A 46 -14.10 8.23 -6.27
N ARG A 47 -13.84 8.25 -4.95
CA ARG A 47 -14.58 9.03 -3.95
C ARG A 47 -13.68 9.99 -3.17
N GLY A 48 -12.38 9.70 -3.10
CA GLY A 48 -11.38 10.51 -2.45
C GLY A 48 -11.09 10.15 -1.00
N ILE A 49 -10.25 10.99 -0.39
CA ILE A 49 -9.92 10.94 1.03
C ILE A 49 -11.09 11.42 1.89
N ASP A 50 -11.16 10.96 3.13
CA ASP A 50 -12.06 11.51 4.15
C ASP A 50 -11.69 12.97 4.46
N ASN A 51 -12.36 13.92 3.80
CA ASN A 51 -12.08 15.35 3.95
C ASN A 51 -12.39 15.87 5.35
N GLU A 52 -13.39 15.32 6.03
CA GLU A 52 -13.75 15.72 7.39
C GLU A 52 -12.66 15.28 8.37
N ALA A 53 -12.21 14.02 8.28
CA ALA A 53 -11.12 13.52 9.11
C ALA A 53 -9.79 14.23 8.82
N LEU A 54 -9.51 14.53 7.55
CA LEU A 54 -8.30 15.26 7.17
C LEU A 54 -8.33 16.70 7.71
N SER A 55 -9.46 17.40 7.57
CA SER A 55 -9.64 18.75 8.13
C SER A 55 -9.47 18.76 9.65
N TRP A 56 -9.96 17.73 10.33
CA TRP A 56 -9.77 17.57 11.77
C TRP A 56 -8.30 17.39 12.16
N ILE A 57 -7.52 16.62 11.39
CA ILE A 57 -6.07 16.44 11.60
C ILE A 57 -5.34 17.76 11.38
N GLU A 58 -5.67 18.49 10.32
CA GLU A 58 -5.06 19.78 9.97
C GLU A 58 -5.30 20.86 11.02
N GLN A 59 -6.53 20.98 11.54
CA GLN A 59 -6.85 21.93 12.60
C GLN A 59 -6.01 21.69 13.86
N ARG A 60 -5.57 20.45 14.08
CA ARG A 60 -4.82 20.06 15.27
C ARG A 60 -3.30 20.19 15.10
N HIS A 61 -2.79 19.95 13.90
CA HIS A 61 -1.34 19.80 13.67
C HIS A 61 -0.78 20.65 12.53
N GLY A 62 -1.64 21.32 11.75
CA GLY A 62 -1.27 21.89 10.46
C GLY A 62 -1.03 20.82 9.38
N THR A 63 -0.56 21.26 8.22
CA THR A 63 -0.32 20.40 7.04
C THR A 63 1.14 20.01 6.87
N GLU A 64 2.08 20.84 7.35
CA GLU A 64 3.52 20.74 7.06
C GLU A 64 4.10 19.35 7.39
N GLY A 65 3.71 18.79 8.54
CA GLY A 65 4.19 17.50 9.01
C GLY A 65 3.39 16.29 8.54
N ILE A 66 2.34 16.46 7.73
CA ILE A 66 1.48 15.35 7.29
C ILE A 66 2.23 14.45 6.30
N VAL A 67 2.28 13.17 6.64
CA VAL A 67 2.87 12.11 5.84
C VAL A 67 1.87 10.98 5.68
N PHE A 68 1.46 10.69 4.45
CA PHE A 68 0.56 9.57 4.16
C PHE A 68 1.33 8.25 4.18
N VAL A 69 0.74 7.20 4.73
CA VAL A 69 1.41 5.89 4.88
C VAL A 69 0.55 4.80 4.24
N ASP A 70 1.15 3.97 3.37
CA ASP A 70 0.54 2.74 2.86
C ASP A 70 1.57 1.60 2.83
N GLY A 71 1.12 0.34 2.67
CA GLY A 71 2.03 -0.81 2.63
C GLY A 71 2.82 -0.90 1.33
N TRP A 72 2.14 -0.76 0.19
CA TRP A 72 2.78 -0.84 -1.13
C TRP A 72 2.03 -0.02 -2.16
N THR A 73 2.68 0.27 -3.28
CA THR A 73 1.99 0.75 -4.48
C THR A 73 2.44 -0.04 -5.71
N GLY A 74 1.48 -0.72 -6.34
CA GLY A 74 1.76 -1.58 -7.49
C GLY A 74 1.74 -0.85 -8.83
N LYS A 75 0.88 0.17 -8.99
CA LYS A 75 0.75 0.94 -10.25
C LYS A 75 0.35 2.40 -10.02
N GLY A 76 0.63 2.94 -8.84
CA GLY A 76 0.33 4.34 -8.51
C GLY A 76 -1.15 4.67 -8.27
N ALA A 77 -2.04 3.68 -8.15
CA ALA A 77 -3.47 3.95 -7.97
C ALA A 77 -3.77 4.80 -6.73
N ILE A 78 -3.07 4.54 -5.62
CA ILE A 78 -3.25 5.29 -4.37
C ILE A 78 -2.58 6.66 -4.41
N THR A 79 -1.39 6.78 -5.01
CA THR A 79 -0.73 8.07 -5.28
C THR A 79 -1.66 8.98 -6.08
N ASN A 80 -2.24 8.47 -7.17
CA ASN A 80 -3.13 9.25 -8.02
C ASN A 80 -4.42 9.64 -7.30
N GLU A 81 -4.98 8.76 -6.45
CA GLU A 81 -6.15 9.10 -5.65
C GLU A 81 -5.84 10.22 -4.64
N LEU A 82 -4.67 10.20 -4.00
CA LEU A 82 -4.22 11.28 -3.12
C LEU A 82 -4.03 12.58 -3.89
N ILE A 83 -3.34 12.56 -5.03
CA ILE A 83 -3.15 13.74 -5.88
C ILE A 83 -4.51 14.38 -6.23
N ARG A 84 -5.47 13.55 -6.66
CA ARG A 84 -6.83 14.03 -6.98
C ARG A 84 -7.57 14.57 -5.74
N SER A 85 -7.47 13.88 -4.62
CA SER A 85 -8.18 14.25 -3.38
C SER A 85 -7.66 15.54 -2.77
N LEU A 86 -6.36 15.82 -2.94
CA LEU A 86 -5.68 16.98 -2.36
C LEU A 86 -5.54 18.14 -3.37
N ALA A 87 -6.01 17.96 -4.61
CA ALA A 87 -5.90 18.98 -5.64
C ALA A 87 -6.61 20.28 -5.19
N GLY A 88 -5.87 21.39 -5.17
CA GLY A 88 -6.39 22.69 -4.74
C GLY A 88 -6.55 22.86 -3.23
N ARG A 89 -6.20 21.86 -2.41
CA ARG A 89 -6.20 21.98 -0.95
C ARG A 89 -4.91 22.67 -0.48
N GLU A 90 -5.06 23.77 0.24
CA GLU A 90 -3.92 24.56 0.71
C GLU A 90 -3.00 23.75 1.64
N GLY A 91 -1.69 24.00 1.55
CA GLY A 91 -0.70 23.36 2.41
C GLY A 91 -0.25 21.96 1.97
N PHE A 92 -0.79 21.41 0.88
CA PHE A 92 -0.30 20.16 0.30
C PHE A 92 0.48 20.39 -1.00
N PRO A 93 1.64 19.71 -1.18
CA PRO A 93 2.36 19.73 -2.45
C PRO A 93 1.61 18.95 -3.54
N ALA A 94 1.89 19.28 -4.81
CA ALA A 94 1.32 18.57 -5.96
C ALA A 94 1.63 17.07 -5.96
N GLN A 95 2.79 16.67 -5.42
CA GLN A 95 3.14 15.30 -5.11
C GLN A 95 2.98 15.06 -3.60
N PRO A 96 1.91 14.36 -3.15
CA PRO A 96 1.70 14.09 -1.74
C PRO A 96 2.86 13.29 -1.14
N HIS A 97 3.17 13.55 0.13
CA HIS A 97 4.18 12.82 0.91
C HIS A 97 3.70 11.42 1.28
N LEU A 98 3.49 10.56 0.27
CA LEU A 98 3.16 9.16 0.44
C LEU A 98 4.44 8.35 0.70
N VAL A 99 4.49 7.69 1.86
CA VAL A 99 5.55 6.75 2.25
C VAL A 99 5.01 5.33 2.18
N VAL A 100 5.78 4.43 1.55
CA VAL A 100 5.42 3.01 1.45
C VAL A 100 6.59 2.10 1.78
N LEU A 101 6.28 0.86 2.17
CA LEU A 101 7.32 -0.17 2.38
C LEU A 101 7.87 -0.67 1.04
N ALA A 102 6.99 -0.90 0.05
CA ALA A 102 7.37 -1.37 -1.29
C ALA A 102 6.75 -0.52 -2.42
N ASP A 103 7.58 -0.07 -3.36
CA ASP A 103 7.16 0.74 -4.51
C ASP A 103 7.72 0.22 -5.85
N PRO A 104 7.28 -0.97 -6.31
CA PRO A 104 7.71 -1.49 -7.61
C PRO A 104 7.32 -0.58 -8.79
N CYS A 105 6.39 0.35 -8.63
CA CYS A 105 6.04 1.31 -9.70
C CYS A 105 6.73 2.67 -9.59
N GLY A 106 7.53 2.91 -8.56
CA GLY A 106 8.20 4.19 -8.29
C GLY A 106 7.28 5.41 -8.30
N CYS A 107 6.10 5.32 -7.67
CA CYS A 107 5.09 6.40 -7.62
C CYS A 107 4.89 7.00 -6.21
N ALA A 108 5.50 6.45 -5.17
CA ALA A 108 5.47 7.02 -3.82
C ALA A 108 6.50 8.17 -3.72
N TRP A 109 6.35 9.03 -2.72
CA TRP A 109 7.34 10.07 -2.42
C TRP A 109 8.60 9.48 -1.78
N LEU A 110 8.44 8.43 -0.97
CA LEU A 110 9.51 7.71 -0.29
C LEU A 110 9.16 6.22 -0.20
N SER A 111 10.10 5.35 -0.57
CA SER A 111 9.98 3.91 -0.42
C SER A 111 11.18 3.32 0.31
N ALA A 112 10.93 2.30 1.14
CA ALA A 112 12.01 1.52 1.75
C ALA A 112 12.63 0.53 0.73
N SER A 113 11.85 0.06 -0.23
CA SER A 113 12.29 -0.85 -1.29
C SER A 113 11.47 -0.65 -2.56
N ASP A 114 12.08 -0.96 -3.71
CA ASP A 114 11.40 -1.04 -5.01
C ASP A 114 11.14 -2.51 -5.42
N GLU A 115 11.53 -3.48 -4.58
CA GLU A 115 11.26 -4.90 -4.81
C GLU A 115 9.77 -5.21 -4.71
N ASP A 116 9.30 -6.14 -5.53
CA ASP A 116 7.95 -6.67 -5.44
C ASP A 116 7.94 -7.90 -4.52
N TRP A 117 7.52 -7.73 -3.26
CA TRP A 117 7.50 -8.80 -2.26
C TRP A 117 6.18 -8.83 -1.49
N LEU A 118 5.87 -9.98 -0.89
CA LEU A 118 4.58 -10.21 -0.26
C LEU A 118 4.55 -9.62 1.15
N ILE A 119 3.77 -8.54 1.32
CA ILE A 119 3.61 -7.87 2.61
C ILE A 119 2.43 -8.48 3.39
N PRO A 120 2.61 -9.01 4.61
CA PRO A 120 1.54 -9.69 5.36
C PRO A 120 0.28 -8.84 5.56
N PHE A 121 0.46 -7.56 5.91
CA PHE A 121 -0.64 -6.61 6.09
C PHE A 121 -1.26 -6.09 4.79
N GLY A 122 -0.73 -6.48 3.63
CA GLY A 122 -1.40 -6.32 2.35
C GLY A 122 -2.45 -7.41 2.04
N ILE A 123 -2.32 -8.59 2.67
CA ILE A 123 -3.16 -9.76 2.36
C ILE A 123 -4.06 -10.22 3.51
N MET A 124 -3.60 -10.19 4.77
CA MET A 124 -4.32 -10.83 5.88
C MET A 124 -5.54 -10.03 6.38
N GLY A 125 -5.66 -8.75 6.01
CA GLY A 125 -6.88 -7.97 6.25
C GLY A 125 -7.09 -7.56 7.71
N ALA A 126 -8.30 -7.71 8.24
CA ALA A 126 -8.67 -7.14 9.53
C ALA A 126 -7.86 -7.69 10.73
N PRO A 127 -7.57 -9.01 10.83
CA PRO A 127 -6.82 -9.57 11.95
C PRO A 127 -5.42 -8.95 12.18
N ILE A 128 -4.76 -8.48 11.12
CA ILE A 128 -3.45 -7.82 11.23
C ILE A 128 -3.54 -6.28 11.28
N SER A 129 -4.72 -5.72 11.04
CA SER A 129 -4.98 -4.27 10.99
C SER A 129 -5.88 -3.81 12.14
N GLY A 130 -5.74 -4.41 13.32
CA GLY A 130 -6.48 -3.99 14.53
C GLY A 130 -7.98 -4.25 14.44
N LEU A 131 -8.39 -5.31 13.73
CA LEU A 131 -9.79 -5.67 13.46
C LEU A 131 -10.59 -4.66 12.62
N ILE A 132 -9.92 -3.65 12.06
CA ILE A 132 -10.52 -2.71 11.11
C ILE A 132 -10.53 -3.36 9.72
N SER A 133 -11.66 -3.28 9.02
CA SER A 133 -11.83 -3.75 7.65
C SER A 133 -11.98 -2.59 6.66
N ARG A 134 -12.80 -2.75 5.62
CA ARG A 134 -12.97 -1.72 4.58
C ARG A 134 -13.58 -0.44 5.15
N SER A 135 -13.19 0.69 4.56
CA SER A 135 -13.89 1.96 4.72
C SER A 135 -15.31 1.90 4.15
N ILE A 136 -16.19 2.69 4.74
CA ILE A 136 -17.58 2.92 4.30
C ILE A 136 -17.69 4.40 3.99
N TRP A 137 -18.02 4.71 2.74
CA TRP A 137 -18.22 6.09 2.32
C TRP A 137 -19.48 6.66 2.97
N THR A 138 -19.43 7.93 3.34
CA THR A 138 -20.52 8.73 3.88
C THR A 138 -20.57 10.07 3.13
N GLU A 139 -21.77 10.62 2.93
CA GLU A 139 -21.92 11.93 2.29
C GLU A 139 -21.50 13.08 3.20
N GLN A 140 -21.71 12.91 4.51
CA GLN A 140 -21.49 13.93 5.53
C GLN A 140 -20.79 13.29 6.74
N GLY A 141 -19.91 14.06 7.37
CA GLY A 141 -19.12 13.59 8.50
C GLY A 141 -18.01 12.62 8.08
N PHE A 142 -17.42 11.95 9.07
CA PHE A 142 -16.34 10.99 8.84
C PHE A 142 -16.83 9.77 8.05
N HIS A 143 -15.96 9.25 7.20
CA HIS A 143 -16.13 7.93 6.62
C HIS A 143 -16.21 6.88 7.74
N GLY A 144 -17.11 5.91 7.57
CA GLY A 144 -17.21 4.77 8.46
C GLY A 144 -16.16 3.69 8.17
N PHE A 145 -16.16 2.63 8.98
CA PHE A 145 -15.41 1.42 8.73
C PHE A 145 -16.21 0.20 9.19
N VAL A 146 -15.85 -0.97 8.65
CA VAL A 146 -16.39 -2.24 9.16
C VAL A 146 -15.52 -2.76 10.30
N ASP A 147 -16.09 -2.81 11.50
CA ASP A 147 -15.48 -3.46 12.67
C ASP A 147 -15.63 -4.99 12.58
N CYS A 148 -14.52 -5.71 12.76
CA CYS A 148 -14.46 -7.17 12.63
C CYS A 148 -14.16 -7.86 13.98
N GLN A 149 -14.82 -7.44 15.07
CA GLN A 149 -14.71 -8.12 16.38
C GLN A 149 -15.00 -9.64 16.31
N HIS A 150 -15.82 -10.09 15.37
CA HIS A 150 -16.07 -11.52 15.14
C HIS A 150 -14.81 -12.31 14.75
N LEU A 151 -13.72 -11.64 14.34
CA LEU A 151 -12.43 -12.24 14.02
C LEU A 151 -11.40 -12.13 15.16
N LYS A 152 -11.81 -11.71 16.35
CA LYS A 152 -10.90 -11.45 17.49
C LYS A 152 -9.97 -12.62 17.83
N GLN A 153 -10.42 -13.87 17.64
CA GLN A 153 -9.57 -15.06 17.86
C GLN A 153 -8.37 -15.17 16.90
N TYR A 154 -8.40 -14.46 15.78
CA TYR A 154 -7.32 -14.43 14.78
C TYR A 154 -6.47 -13.16 14.87
N GLU A 155 -6.80 -12.23 15.78
CA GLU A 155 -6.13 -10.94 15.92
C GLU A 155 -4.62 -11.14 16.15
N CYS A 156 -3.80 -10.50 15.32
CA CYS A 156 -2.36 -10.66 15.34
C CYS A 156 -1.59 -9.37 15.05
N SER A 157 -2.25 -8.21 15.04
CA SER A 157 -1.60 -6.92 14.79
C SER A 157 -0.55 -6.59 15.85
N ARG A 158 -0.84 -6.84 17.13
CA ARG A 158 0.12 -6.67 18.22
C ARG A 158 1.33 -7.60 18.07
N TYR A 159 1.07 -8.87 17.77
CA TYR A 159 2.13 -9.86 17.54
C TYR A 159 3.08 -9.43 16.41
N LEU A 160 2.54 -8.96 15.27
CA LEU A 160 3.33 -8.44 14.17
C LEU A 160 4.19 -7.26 14.63
N VAL A 161 3.57 -6.25 15.24
CA VAL A 161 4.25 -5.02 15.64
C VAL A 161 5.34 -5.32 16.67
N ASP A 162 5.08 -6.19 17.65
CA ASP A 162 6.06 -6.58 18.67
C ASP A 162 7.23 -7.38 18.05
N LYS A 163 6.95 -8.25 17.07
CA LYS A 163 8.00 -9.01 16.36
C LYS A 163 8.89 -8.10 15.53
N VAL A 164 8.32 -7.17 14.77
CA VAL A 164 9.10 -6.19 13.99
C VAL A 164 9.82 -5.23 14.93
N GLY A 165 9.18 -4.79 16.01
CA GLY A 165 9.76 -3.91 17.02
C GLY A 165 11.04 -4.46 17.63
N LYS A 166 11.09 -5.77 17.93
CA LYS A 166 12.31 -6.44 18.40
C LYS A 166 13.45 -6.43 17.38
N ILE A 167 13.13 -6.56 16.09
CA ILE A 167 14.13 -6.47 15.01
C ILE A 167 14.63 -5.03 14.91
N VAL A 168 13.73 -4.05 14.97
CA VAL A 168 14.09 -2.63 14.99
C VAL A 168 14.99 -2.32 16.18
N ASP A 169 14.67 -2.79 17.39
CA ASP A 169 15.50 -2.54 18.58
C ASP A 169 16.93 -3.08 18.44
N ALA A 170 17.10 -4.21 17.74
CA ALA A 170 18.42 -4.77 17.47
C ALA A 170 19.20 -4.02 16.36
N LEU A 171 18.51 -3.21 15.55
CA LEU A 171 19.08 -2.57 14.36
C LEU A 171 19.13 -1.04 14.44
N ILE A 172 18.39 -0.40 15.33
CA ILE A 172 18.14 1.05 15.29
C ILE A 172 19.41 1.90 15.40
N ASP A 173 20.43 1.40 16.10
CA ASP A 173 21.73 2.06 16.27
C ASP A 173 22.76 1.65 15.20
N ASN A 174 22.40 0.73 14.30
CA ASN A 174 23.25 0.33 13.18
C ASN A 174 23.14 1.32 12.01
N ASP A 175 24.15 1.29 11.13
CA ASP A 175 24.12 2.02 9.87
C ASP A 175 23.19 1.29 8.87
N ILE A 176 21.90 1.63 8.91
CA ILE A 176 20.88 1.10 8.01
C ILE A 176 20.82 1.99 6.76
N PRO A 177 20.80 1.40 5.54
CA PRO A 177 20.59 2.16 4.31
C PRO A 177 19.36 3.05 4.38
N LEU A 178 19.52 4.32 3.97
CA LEU A 178 18.41 5.26 3.93
C LEU A 178 17.41 4.88 2.84
N ALA A 179 16.12 5.08 3.14
CA ALA A 179 15.05 5.00 2.16
C ALA A 179 15.25 6.03 1.02
N THR A 180 14.76 5.70 -0.17
CA THR A 180 15.00 6.49 -1.38
C THR A 180 13.83 7.43 -1.66
N PHE A 181 14.11 8.74 -1.73
CA PHE A 181 13.12 9.72 -2.17
C PHE A 181 12.93 9.69 -3.69
N LYS A 182 11.69 9.81 -4.16
CA LYS A 182 11.36 9.88 -5.59
C LYS A 182 10.97 11.31 -5.94
N HIS A 183 11.91 12.06 -6.53
CA HIS A 183 11.71 13.48 -6.86
C HIS A 183 11.29 13.73 -8.32
N GLN A 184 11.28 12.70 -9.18
CA GLN A 184 10.96 12.80 -10.61
C GLN A 184 10.23 11.54 -11.11
N PRO A 185 9.60 11.57 -12.30
CA PRO A 185 9.03 10.37 -12.93
C PRO A 185 10.10 9.29 -13.02
N SER A 186 9.96 8.26 -12.18
CA SER A 186 10.94 7.20 -12.09
C SER A 186 10.91 6.33 -13.34
N ASP A 187 12.05 5.76 -13.71
CA ASP A 187 12.09 4.76 -14.79
C ASP A 187 11.25 3.52 -14.45
N LEU A 188 11.05 3.25 -13.15
CA LEU A 188 10.10 2.24 -12.65
C LEU A 188 8.65 2.54 -13.05
N LYS A 189 8.22 3.81 -13.03
CA LYS A 189 6.88 4.20 -13.46
C LYS A 189 6.67 3.93 -14.94
N LYS A 190 7.63 4.30 -15.78
CA LYS A 190 7.60 4.02 -17.22
C LYS A 190 7.59 2.51 -17.48
N LEU A 191 8.42 1.75 -16.77
CA LEU A 191 8.46 0.29 -16.89
C LEU A 191 7.12 -0.35 -16.47
N SER A 192 6.53 0.13 -15.36
CA SER A 192 5.20 -0.26 -14.91
C SER A 192 4.14 -0.03 -15.99
N GLU A 193 4.11 1.18 -16.56
CA GLU A 193 3.17 1.55 -17.63
C GLU A 193 3.35 0.68 -18.88
N ASN A 194 4.59 0.36 -19.26
CA ASN A 194 4.89 -0.54 -20.37
C ASN A 194 4.39 -1.96 -20.11
N VAL A 195 4.61 -2.51 -18.91
CA VAL A 195 4.10 -3.84 -18.54
C VAL A 195 2.57 -3.86 -18.59
N VAL A 196 1.92 -2.86 -17.99
CA VAL A 196 0.45 -2.76 -17.99
C VAL A 196 -0.09 -2.66 -19.42
N SER A 197 0.54 -1.86 -20.28
CA SER A 197 0.12 -1.69 -21.68
C SER A 197 0.33 -2.95 -22.50
N LEU A 198 1.47 -3.63 -22.34
CA LEU A 198 1.76 -4.90 -23.00
C LEU A 198 0.73 -5.97 -22.63
N LEU A 199 0.40 -6.09 -21.35
CA LEU A 199 -0.62 -7.04 -20.89
C LEU A 199 -2.02 -6.63 -21.33
N ALA A 200 -2.34 -5.34 -21.37
CA ALA A 200 -3.62 -4.87 -21.86
C ALA A 200 -3.83 -5.25 -23.33
N ASN A 201 -2.81 -5.03 -24.17
CA ASN A 201 -2.86 -5.39 -25.58
C ASN A 201 -2.90 -6.92 -25.79
N LYS A 202 -2.07 -7.68 -25.05
CA LYS A 202 -1.98 -9.14 -25.18
C LYS A 202 -3.29 -9.85 -24.84
N TYR A 203 -4.05 -9.33 -23.87
CA TYR A 203 -5.26 -9.96 -23.34
C TYR A 203 -6.55 -9.18 -23.68
N ASP A 204 -6.50 -8.23 -24.63
CA ASP A 204 -7.62 -7.39 -25.05
C ASP A 204 -8.39 -6.74 -23.88
N ILE A 205 -7.63 -6.08 -22.99
CA ILE A 205 -8.15 -5.46 -21.77
C ILE A 205 -8.32 -3.95 -21.97
N SER A 206 -9.54 -3.51 -22.26
CA SER A 206 -9.87 -2.08 -22.37
C SER A 206 -9.79 -1.33 -21.03
N ASN A 207 -10.16 -1.99 -19.92
CA ASN A 207 -10.11 -1.40 -18.59
C ASN A 207 -8.85 -1.84 -17.83
N ILE A 208 -7.82 -0.99 -17.83
CA ILE A 208 -6.55 -1.22 -17.13
C ILE A 208 -6.72 -1.48 -15.62
N ASN A 209 -7.85 -1.12 -15.00
CA ASN A 209 -8.13 -1.45 -13.61
C ASN A 209 -8.29 -2.94 -13.34
N ARG A 210 -8.51 -3.75 -14.39
CA ARG A 210 -8.52 -5.21 -14.31
C ARG A 210 -7.12 -5.81 -14.13
N ILE A 211 -6.07 -5.09 -14.52
CA ILE A 211 -4.68 -5.53 -14.37
C ILE A 211 -4.19 -5.16 -12.96
N LYS A 212 -3.78 -6.18 -12.22
CA LYS A 212 -3.38 -6.13 -10.79
C LYS A 212 -1.90 -6.51 -10.68
N PRO A 213 -0.97 -5.59 -11.00
CA PRO A 213 0.45 -5.86 -10.93
C PRO A 213 0.98 -5.76 -9.50
N GLY A 214 1.99 -6.57 -9.21
CA GLY A 214 2.60 -6.70 -7.89
C GLY A 214 2.03 -7.90 -7.14
N ILE A 215 2.90 -8.66 -6.48
CA ILE A 215 2.56 -9.93 -5.83
C ILE A 215 1.49 -9.77 -4.75
N ALA A 216 1.55 -8.70 -3.96
CA ALA A 216 0.54 -8.39 -2.95
C ALA A 216 -0.83 -8.09 -3.59
N GLU A 217 -0.87 -7.30 -4.67
CA GLU A 217 -2.12 -6.93 -5.36
C GLU A 217 -2.70 -8.11 -6.15
N ALA A 218 -1.84 -8.92 -6.79
CA ALA A 218 -2.21 -10.15 -7.49
C ALA A 218 -2.84 -11.17 -6.52
N THR A 219 -2.15 -11.47 -5.42
CA THR A 219 -2.64 -12.38 -4.38
C THR A 219 -3.96 -11.89 -3.79
N ARG A 220 -4.06 -10.59 -3.50
CA ARG A 220 -5.30 -9.96 -3.00
C ARG A 220 -6.45 -10.05 -3.99
N ALA A 221 -6.17 -9.92 -5.29
CA ALA A 221 -7.16 -10.08 -6.35
C ALA A 221 -7.70 -11.51 -6.40
N VAL A 222 -6.84 -12.53 -6.29
CA VAL A 222 -7.26 -13.94 -6.25
C VAL A 222 -8.15 -14.24 -5.03
N LEU A 223 -7.82 -13.67 -3.86
CA LEU A 223 -8.61 -13.85 -2.64
C LEU A 223 -10.01 -13.21 -2.73
N ARG A 224 -10.13 -12.04 -3.38
CA ARG A 224 -11.33 -11.19 -3.25
C ARG A 224 -12.15 -11.04 -4.52
N ARG A 225 -11.63 -11.45 -5.67
CA ARG A 225 -12.25 -11.29 -6.99
C ARG A 225 -12.18 -12.60 -7.77
N VAL A 226 -12.75 -12.58 -8.97
CA VAL A 226 -12.67 -13.71 -9.91
C VAL A 226 -11.51 -13.45 -10.87
N PRO A 227 -10.40 -14.19 -10.79
CA PRO A 227 -9.30 -14.07 -11.72
C PRO A 227 -9.67 -14.65 -13.09
N GLU A 228 -9.10 -14.07 -14.13
CA GLU A 228 -9.15 -14.55 -15.50
C GLU A 228 -7.80 -15.11 -15.92
N HIS A 229 -6.72 -14.39 -15.57
CA HIS A 229 -5.34 -14.83 -15.77
C HIS A 229 -4.52 -14.56 -14.51
N ILE A 230 -3.64 -15.50 -14.17
CA ILE A 230 -2.63 -15.35 -13.13
C ILE A 230 -1.27 -15.58 -13.80
N LEU A 231 -0.45 -14.52 -13.79
CA LEU A 231 0.87 -14.52 -14.41
C LEU A 231 1.91 -14.39 -13.30
N VAL A 232 2.95 -15.22 -13.36
CA VAL A 232 4.12 -15.11 -12.48
C VAL A 232 5.38 -14.96 -13.31
N LYS A 233 6.39 -14.30 -12.76
CA LYS A 233 7.68 -14.13 -13.42
C LYS A 233 8.38 -15.47 -13.54
N GLU A 234 8.37 -16.23 -12.45
CA GLU A 234 8.92 -17.58 -12.32
C GLU A 234 8.02 -18.37 -11.36
N ILE A 235 7.62 -19.59 -11.73
CA ILE A 235 6.77 -20.46 -10.90
C ILE A 235 7.54 -21.01 -9.69
N ALA A 236 8.85 -21.21 -9.84
CA ALA A 236 9.71 -21.73 -8.79
C ALA A 236 10.09 -20.70 -7.72
N ASP A 237 9.77 -19.41 -7.92
CA ASP A 237 10.05 -18.36 -6.95
C ASP A 237 9.26 -18.60 -5.64
N PRO A 238 9.94 -18.75 -4.49
CA PRO A 238 9.27 -19.03 -3.22
C PRO A 238 8.29 -17.93 -2.80
N ASP A 239 8.49 -16.68 -3.21
CA ASP A 239 7.61 -15.58 -2.84
C ASP A 239 6.22 -15.73 -3.48
N VAL A 240 6.12 -16.36 -4.66
CA VAL A 240 4.84 -16.61 -5.35
C VAL A 240 4.13 -17.88 -4.88
N ALA A 241 4.71 -18.65 -3.96
CA ALA A 241 4.16 -19.93 -3.51
C ALA A 241 2.71 -19.81 -2.99
N LEU A 242 2.40 -18.76 -2.21
CA LEU A 242 1.03 -18.53 -1.74
C LEU A 242 0.06 -18.27 -2.89
N LEU A 243 0.46 -17.48 -3.89
CA LEU A 243 -0.37 -17.18 -5.05
C LEU A 243 -0.64 -18.45 -5.86
N ILE A 244 0.38 -19.29 -6.08
CA ILE A 244 0.25 -20.57 -6.77
C ILE A 244 -0.69 -21.51 -6.01
N TYR A 245 -0.55 -21.58 -4.68
CA TYR A 245 -1.44 -22.38 -3.84
C TYR A 245 -2.91 -21.94 -4.00
N LEU A 246 -3.18 -20.63 -3.92
CA LEU A 246 -4.53 -20.08 -4.08
C LEU A 246 -5.10 -20.29 -5.48
N ALA A 247 -4.25 -20.22 -6.52
CA ALA A 247 -4.66 -20.48 -7.90
C ALA A 247 -5.09 -21.95 -8.08
N LYS A 248 -4.33 -22.90 -7.52
CA LYS A 248 -4.68 -24.32 -7.50
C LYS A 248 -6.01 -24.57 -6.80
N GLN A 249 -6.24 -23.96 -5.64
CA GLN A 249 -7.51 -24.08 -4.90
C GLN A 249 -8.73 -23.58 -5.69
N LYS A 250 -8.53 -22.64 -6.61
CA LYS A 250 -9.58 -22.09 -7.48
C LYS A 250 -9.63 -22.73 -8.86
N ASN A 251 -8.81 -23.75 -9.14
CA ASN A 251 -8.66 -24.39 -10.45
C ASN A 251 -8.34 -23.38 -11.57
N ILE A 252 -7.46 -22.42 -11.30
CA ILE A 252 -7.02 -21.41 -12.29
C ILE A 252 -5.58 -21.67 -12.66
N THR A 253 -5.32 -21.78 -13.96
CA THR A 253 -3.97 -21.98 -14.50
C THR A 253 -3.10 -20.76 -14.23
N VAL A 254 -1.91 -21.00 -13.69
CA VAL A 254 -0.84 -20.00 -13.56
C VAL A 254 0.06 -20.11 -14.78
N THR A 255 0.33 -18.99 -15.43
CA THR A 255 1.25 -18.93 -16.58
C THR A 255 2.55 -18.23 -16.18
N GLU A 256 3.67 -18.85 -16.49
CA GLU A 256 4.97 -18.20 -16.38
C GLU A 256 5.17 -17.21 -17.54
N ALA A 257 5.44 -15.95 -17.22
CA ALA A 257 5.54 -14.85 -18.19
C ALA A 257 6.94 -14.20 -18.23
N GLY A 258 7.87 -14.62 -17.36
CA GLY A 258 9.27 -14.21 -17.39
C GLY A 258 9.46 -12.70 -17.46
N LYS A 259 10.33 -12.27 -18.38
CA LYS A 259 10.69 -10.85 -18.57
C LYS A 259 9.51 -9.96 -18.96
N ALA A 260 8.40 -10.51 -19.47
CA ALA A 260 7.23 -9.72 -19.84
C ALA A 260 6.56 -9.03 -18.62
N LEU A 261 6.83 -9.49 -17.39
CA LEU A 261 6.32 -8.84 -16.18
C LEU A 261 7.23 -7.72 -15.65
N GLY A 262 8.37 -7.46 -16.30
CA GLY A 262 9.31 -6.43 -15.89
C GLY A 262 9.79 -6.62 -14.44
N GLN A 263 9.48 -5.64 -13.60
CA GLN A 263 9.83 -5.63 -12.18
C GLN A 263 8.90 -6.45 -11.28
N TYR A 264 7.71 -6.81 -11.77
CA TYR A 264 6.73 -7.52 -10.94
C TYR A 264 7.02 -9.02 -10.90
N ARG A 265 6.88 -9.63 -9.73
CA ARG A 265 6.89 -11.08 -9.55
C ARG A 265 5.59 -11.71 -10.00
N ALA A 266 4.47 -11.00 -9.87
CA ALA A 266 3.19 -11.50 -10.33
C ALA A 266 2.23 -10.40 -10.80
N VAL A 267 1.33 -10.80 -11.69
CA VAL A 267 0.20 -9.98 -12.14
C VAL A 267 -1.05 -10.87 -12.18
N THR A 268 -2.15 -10.39 -11.61
CA THR A 268 -3.47 -11.00 -11.83
C THR A 268 -4.32 -10.12 -12.73
N ILE A 269 -4.98 -10.70 -13.72
CA ILE A 269 -6.02 -10.03 -14.51
C ILE A 269 -7.35 -10.55 -14.02
N ILE A 270 -8.23 -9.66 -13.56
CA ILE A 270 -9.57 -10.03 -13.09
C ILE A 270 -10.60 -10.01 -14.23
N LYS A 271 -11.62 -10.87 -14.14
CA LYS A 271 -12.72 -10.91 -15.11
C LYS A 271 -13.43 -9.57 -15.22
N LYS A 272 -13.95 -9.27 -16.41
CA LYS A 272 -14.91 -8.18 -16.61
C LYS A 272 -16.16 -8.49 -15.79
N VAL A 273 -16.56 -7.57 -14.92
CA VAL A 273 -17.87 -7.63 -14.26
C VAL A 273 -18.90 -7.28 -15.34
N GLN A 274 -19.83 -8.19 -15.60
CA GLN A 274 -20.99 -7.93 -16.47
C GLN A 274 -21.93 -6.94 -15.80
#